data_AF-A0A1I3P7U8-F1
#
_entry.id   AF-A0A1I3P7U8-F1
#
_cell.length_a   1.000
_cell.length_b   1.000
_cell.length_c   1.000
_cell.angle_alpha   90.00
_cell.angle_beta   90.00
_cell.angle_gamma   90.00
#
_symmetry.space_group_name_H-M   'P 1'
#
loop_
_entity.id
_entity.type
_entity.pdbx_description
1 polymer ?
#
loop_
_entity_poly.entity_id
_entity_poly.type
_entity_poly.pdbx_seq_one_letter_code
_entity_poly.pdbx_strand_id
1 'polypeptide(L)'
;MSLLYHFSEDPNIQAFVPRLHPSHPSLPPAVWAIDEAHAPMYYLPRDCPRIAFRLKEDTSTEDKAYFLDQTHAEMVINVELRLTPSLTSLREFLLPRTLQFSMIRMRNARQ
;
A
#
# COMPACT_ATOMS: atom_id res chain seq x y z
N MET A 1 -8.11 -22.95 0.99
CA MET A 1 -6.79 -22.38 0.65
C MET A 1 -7.01 -20.94 0.22
N SER A 2 -6.32 -19.99 0.84
CA SER A 2 -6.34 -18.59 0.40
C SER A 2 -5.45 -18.42 -0.83
N LEU A 3 -5.95 -17.74 -1.86
CA LEU A 3 -5.15 -17.39 -3.03
C LEU A 3 -4.12 -16.31 -2.64
N LEU A 4 -2.90 -16.44 -3.14
CA LEU A 4 -1.83 -15.46 -2.95
C LEU A 4 -1.36 -14.95 -4.30
N TYR A 5 -1.00 -13.67 -4.35
CA TYR A 5 -0.65 -12.97 -5.56
C TYR A 5 0.82 -12.55 -5.56
N HIS A 6 1.45 -12.59 -6.73
CA HIS A 6 2.77 -12.01 -6.96
C HIS A 6 2.67 -10.98 -8.09
N PHE A 7 3.14 -9.76 -7.82
CA PHE A 7 3.16 -8.67 -8.79
C PHE A 7 4.60 -8.38 -9.21
N SER A 8 4.86 -8.44 -10.51
CA SER A 8 6.17 -8.19 -11.09
C SER A 8 6.03 -7.45 -12.41
N GLU A 9 6.98 -6.54 -12.66
CA GLU A 9 7.17 -5.89 -13.98
C GLU A 9 8.03 -6.74 -14.91
N ASP A 10 8.61 -7.84 -14.41
CA ASP A 10 9.35 -8.80 -15.21
C ASP A 10 8.39 -9.86 -15.77
N PRO A 11 8.08 -9.85 -17.08
CA PRO A 11 7.18 -10.82 -17.69
C PRO A 11 7.85 -12.18 -17.93
N ASN A 12 9.16 -12.30 -17.71
CA ASN A 12 9.93 -13.50 -18.05
C ASN A 12 10.14 -14.45 -16.87
N ILE A 13 9.49 -14.21 -15.72
CA ILE A 13 9.61 -15.09 -14.56
C ILE A 13 9.12 -16.50 -14.91
N GLN A 14 10.07 -17.45 -14.98
CA GLN A 14 9.78 -18.87 -15.23
C GLN A 14 9.65 -19.68 -13.93
N ALA A 15 10.30 -19.22 -12.87
CA ALA A 15 10.30 -19.89 -11.57
C ALA A 15 10.46 -18.87 -10.44
N PHE A 16 9.77 -19.13 -9.32
CA PHE A 16 9.94 -18.35 -8.10
C PHE A 16 11.06 -18.93 -7.24
N VAL A 17 12.19 -18.24 -7.20
CA VAL A 17 13.32 -18.59 -6.33
C VAL A 17 13.23 -17.77 -5.04
N PRO A 18 13.29 -18.39 -3.85
CA PRO A 18 13.35 -17.66 -2.58
C PRO A 18 14.52 -16.68 -2.54
N ARG A 19 14.26 -15.44 -2.11
CA ARG A 19 15.27 -14.37 -2.01
C ARG A 19 15.25 -13.72 -0.63
N LEU A 20 16.41 -13.24 -0.18
CA LEU A 20 16.53 -12.45 1.04
C LEU A 20 15.70 -11.16 0.93
N HIS A 21 15.13 -10.73 2.06
CA HIS A 21 14.36 -9.48 2.09
C HIS A 21 15.31 -8.27 1.97
N PRO A 22 15.11 -7.33 1.02
CA PRO A 22 16.02 -6.20 0.82
C PRO A 22 16.20 -5.30 2.05
N SER A 23 15.14 -5.13 2.86
CA SER A 23 15.17 -4.28 4.08
C SER A 23 15.34 -5.07 5.38
N HIS A 24 15.24 -6.40 5.33
CA HIS A 24 15.32 -7.28 6.51
C HIS A 24 16.14 -8.53 6.16
N PRO A 25 17.44 -8.35 5.81
CA PRO A 25 18.26 -9.43 5.26
C PRO A 25 18.55 -10.57 6.24
N SER A 26 18.24 -10.39 7.54
CA SER A 26 18.33 -11.44 8.55
C SER A 26 17.20 -12.49 8.49
N LEU A 27 16.11 -12.21 7.76
CA LEU A 27 15.03 -13.17 7.56
C LEU A 27 15.43 -14.26 6.57
N PRO A 28 14.95 -15.50 6.74
CA PRO A 28 15.16 -16.57 5.76
C PRO A 28 14.70 -16.16 4.34
N PRO A 29 15.36 -16.67 3.28
CA PRO A 29 14.90 -16.46 1.91
C PRO A 29 13.45 -16.91 1.73
N ALA A 30 12.65 -16.09 1.07
CA ALA A 30 11.25 -16.39 0.81
C ALA A 30 10.83 -15.95 -0.60
N VAL A 31 9.77 -16.57 -1.12
CA VAL A 31 9.02 -16.03 -2.25
C VAL A 31 7.94 -15.12 -1.67
N TRP A 32 8.04 -13.83 -1.99
CA TRP A 32 7.11 -12.82 -1.50
C TRP A 32 5.81 -12.89 -2.28
N ALA A 33 4.69 -12.99 -1.57
CA ALA A 33 3.36 -12.94 -2.12
C ALA A 33 2.47 -12.10 -1.19
N ILE A 34 1.34 -11.65 -1.72
CA ILE A 34 0.39 -10.80 -1.01
C ILE A 34 -1.01 -11.39 -1.11
N ASP A 35 -1.83 -11.21 -0.09
CA ASP A 35 -3.24 -11.59 -0.16
C ASP A 35 -4.04 -10.63 -1.06
N GLU A 36 -5.27 -11.03 -1.37
CA GLU A 36 -6.19 -10.26 -2.22
C GLU A 36 -6.50 -8.87 -1.65
N ALA A 37 -6.72 -8.77 -0.33
CA ALA A 37 -7.11 -7.52 0.31
C ALA A 37 -6.02 -6.45 0.22
N HIS A 38 -4.77 -6.87 0.11
CA HIS A 38 -3.59 -6.00 0.01
C HIS A 38 -3.05 -5.87 -1.43
N ALA A 39 -3.56 -6.65 -2.40
CA ALA A 39 -3.15 -6.62 -3.80
C ALA A 39 -3.18 -5.22 -4.44
N PRO A 40 -4.16 -4.33 -4.17
CA PRO A 40 -4.21 -3.00 -4.78
C PRO A 40 -2.95 -2.14 -4.53
N MET A 41 -2.21 -2.38 -3.44
CA MET A 41 -0.96 -1.66 -3.14
C MET A 41 0.16 -1.94 -4.15
N TYR A 42 0.02 -2.98 -4.97
CA TYR A 42 1.03 -3.45 -5.92
C TYR A 42 0.64 -3.20 -7.38
N TYR A 43 -0.46 -2.50 -7.66
CA TYR A 43 -0.88 -2.16 -9.03
C TYR A 43 -0.09 -1.01 -9.65
N LEU A 44 0.65 -0.24 -8.84
CA LEU A 44 1.51 0.85 -9.30
C LEU A 44 2.92 0.33 -9.64
N PRO A 45 3.62 0.96 -10.61
CA PRO A 45 4.99 0.60 -10.99
C PRO A 45 5.88 0.40 -9.78
N ARG A 46 6.76 -0.60 -9.79
CA ARG A 46 7.42 -1.15 -8.58
C ARG A 46 8.13 -0.10 -7.72
N ASP A 47 8.77 0.87 -8.36
CA ASP A 47 9.53 1.92 -7.70
C ASP A 47 8.75 3.20 -7.45
N CYS A 48 7.45 3.24 -7.79
CA CYS A 48 6.57 4.35 -7.43
C CYS A 48 6.40 4.43 -5.90
N PRO A 49 6.77 5.54 -5.23
CA PRO A 49 6.47 5.73 -3.81
C PRO A 49 4.97 5.84 -3.61
N ARG A 50 4.42 5.16 -2.59
CA ARG A 50 2.98 5.15 -2.35
C ARG A 50 2.64 5.02 -0.87
N ILE A 51 1.52 5.62 -0.50
CA ILE A 51 0.90 5.47 0.81
C ILE A 51 -0.52 4.96 0.59
N ALA A 52 -0.86 3.83 1.19
CA ALA A 52 -2.22 3.29 1.21
C ALA A 52 -2.72 3.28 2.65
N PHE A 53 -3.96 3.70 2.88
CA PHE A 53 -4.58 3.68 4.19
C PHE A 53 -6.02 3.18 4.12
N ARG A 54 -6.48 2.62 5.23
CA ARG A 54 -7.84 2.11 5.40
C ARG A 54 -8.31 2.31 6.83
N LEU A 55 -9.62 2.31 6.99
CA LEU A 55 -10.30 2.22 8.27
C LEU A 55 -9.92 0.89 8.96
N LYS A 56 -9.62 0.96 10.25
CA LYS A 56 -9.55 -0.18 11.17
C LYS A 56 -10.64 -0.04 12.24
N GLU A 57 -10.90 -1.11 12.99
CA GLU A 57 -12.03 -1.20 13.94
C GLU A 57 -12.03 -0.05 14.95
N ASP A 58 -10.85 0.33 15.44
CA ASP A 58 -10.61 1.39 16.41
C ASP A 58 -10.28 2.76 15.80
N THR A 59 -10.43 2.95 14.47
CA THR A 59 -10.26 4.29 13.89
C THR A 59 -11.29 5.25 14.50
N SER A 60 -10.81 6.42 14.96
CA SER A 60 -11.61 7.42 15.64
C SER A 60 -12.71 7.97 14.74
N THR A 61 -13.79 8.46 15.34
CA THR A 61 -14.87 9.12 14.58
C THR A 61 -14.35 10.35 13.83
N GLU A 62 -13.38 11.08 14.40
CA GLU A 62 -12.74 12.22 13.76
C GLU A 62 -11.95 11.81 12.51
N ASP A 63 -11.11 10.77 12.58
CA ASP A 63 -10.35 10.29 11.42
C ASP A 63 -11.29 9.64 10.38
N LYS A 64 -12.35 8.95 10.81
CA LYS A 64 -13.40 8.45 9.90
C LYS A 64 -14.02 9.61 9.12
N ALA A 65 -14.47 10.66 9.84
CA ALA A 65 -15.04 11.88 9.27
C ALA A 65 -14.07 12.55 8.27
N TYR A 66 -12.80 12.65 8.65
CA TYR A 66 -11.82 13.39 7.87
C TYR A 66 -11.40 12.66 6.58
N PHE A 67 -11.13 11.36 6.67
CA PHE A 67 -10.50 10.62 5.57
C PHE A 67 -11.47 9.90 4.65
N LEU A 68 -12.64 9.49 5.15
CA LEU A 68 -13.51 8.54 4.43
C LEU A 68 -15.00 8.93 4.41
N ASP A 69 -15.41 9.94 5.17
CA ASP A 69 -16.79 10.44 5.20
C ASP A 69 -17.15 11.38 4.04
N GLN A 70 -16.24 11.50 3.06
CA GLN A 70 -16.55 12.12 1.76
C GLN A 70 -17.23 11.14 0.79
N THR A 71 -17.50 9.89 1.17
CA THR A 71 -18.19 8.91 0.31
C THR A 71 -18.97 7.83 1.09
N HIS A 72 -20.15 7.45 0.60
CA HIS A 72 -21.03 6.40 1.16
C HIS A 72 -21.29 5.26 0.15
N ALA A 73 -20.35 4.97 -0.75
CA ALA A 73 -20.57 4.02 -1.86
C ALA A 73 -20.56 2.53 -1.44
N GLU A 74 -21.57 1.75 -1.89
CA GLU A 74 -21.53 0.27 -1.85
C GLU A 74 -20.91 -0.36 -3.13
N MET A 75 -20.92 0.37 -4.26
CA MET A 75 -19.96 0.20 -5.36
C MET A 75 -19.89 1.49 -6.19
N VAL A 76 -18.67 1.98 -6.44
CA VAL A 76 -18.36 3.14 -7.29
C VAL A 76 -17.23 2.74 -8.24
N ILE A 77 -17.35 3.10 -9.52
CA ILE A 77 -16.23 3.15 -10.45
C ILE A 77 -16.12 4.59 -10.94
N ASN A 78 -15.40 5.39 -10.16
CA ASN A 78 -14.92 6.73 -10.50
C ASN A 78 -13.42 6.71 -10.22
N VAL A 79 -12.59 6.92 -11.25
CA VAL A 79 -11.15 7.07 -11.04
C VAL A 79 -10.89 8.53 -10.72
N GLU A 80 -10.90 8.85 -9.43
CA GLU A 80 -10.37 10.13 -8.94
C GLU A 80 -8.89 9.95 -8.61
N LEU A 81 -8.01 10.53 -9.43
CA LEU A 81 -6.59 10.59 -9.15
C LEU A 81 -6.31 11.81 -8.26
N ARG A 82 -6.49 11.67 -6.93
CA ARG A 82 -6.03 12.70 -5.98
C ARG A 82 -4.52 12.61 -5.82
N LEU A 83 -3.81 13.48 -6.52
CA LEU A 83 -2.38 13.67 -6.33
C LEU A 83 -2.15 14.57 -5.12
N THR A 84 -1.45 14.07 -4.10
CA THR A 84 -0.93 14.94 -3.04
C THR A 84 0.24 15.76 -3.60
N PRO A 85 0.38 17.05 -3.26
CA PRO A 85 1.54 17.85 -3.67
C PRO A 85 2.86 17.26 -3.13
N SER A 86 2.81 16.54 -2.00
CA SER A 86 3.97 15.81 -1.47
C SER A 86 3.54 14.56 -0.71
N LEU A 87 4.20 13.43 -0.98
CA LEU A 87 4.05 12.22 -0.19
C LEU A 87 4.70 12.35 1.20
N THR A 88 5.70 13.23 1.34
CA THR A 88 6.36 13.48 2.62
C THR A 88 5.41 14.16 3.60
N SER A 89 4.75 15.23 3.18
CA SER A 89 3.76 15.93 4.02
C SER A 89 2.60 15.00 4.39
N LEU A 90 2.12 14.19 3.44
CA LEU A 90 1.07 13.21 3.71
C LEU A 90 1.54 12.15 4.72
N ARG A 91 2.78 11.67 4.61
CA ARG A 91 3.37 10.75 5.59
C ARG A 91 3.33 11.35 7.00
N GLU A 92 3.88 12.55 7.18
CA GLU A 92 3.96 13.17 8.51
C GLU A 92 2.58 13.43 9.09
N PHE A 93 1.61 13.79 8.24
CA PHE A 93 0.22 13.96 8.63
C PHE A 93 -0.45 12.66 9.07
N LEU A 94 -0.08 11.52 8.48
CA LEU A 94 -0.67 10.20 8.77
C LEU A 94 -0.07 9.52 10.00
N LEU A 95 1.19 9.78 10.34
CA LEU A 95 1.87 9.15 11.49
C LEU A 95 1.10 9.24 12.83
N PRO A 96 0.48 10.37 13.21
CA PRO A 96 -0.27 10.45 14.46
C PRO A 96 -1.71 9.91 14.37
N ARG A 97 -2.17 9.44 13.21
CA ARG A 97 -3.57 9.10 12.95
C ARG A 97 -3.91 7.68 13.39
N THR A 98 -5.18 7.46 13.69
CA THR A 98 -5.74 6.15 14.07
C THR A 98 -6.09 5.27 12.86
N LEU A 99 -5.55 5.58 11.68
CA LEU A 99 -5.72 4.78 10.47
C LEU A 99 -4.72 3.62 10.44
N GLN A 100 -5.10 2.54 9.76
CA GLN A 100 -4.13 1.55 9.32
C GLN A 100 -3.53 2.03 8.00
N PHE A 101 -2.20 2.16 7.93
CA PHE A 101 -1.52 2.59 6.70
C PHE A 101 -0.27 1.77 6.40
N SER A 102 0.13 1.78 5.13
CA SER A 102 1.37 1.20 4.63
C SER A 102 2.11 2.23 3.77
N MET A 103 3.42 2.35 3.99
CA MET A 103 4.30 3.27 3.27
C MET A 103 5.36 2.47 2.54
N ILE A 104 5.31 2.50 1.20
CA ILE A 104 6.14 1.64 0.36
C ILE A 104 7.00 2.52 -0.54
N ARG A 105 8.29 2.19 -0.61
CA ARG A 105 9.30 2.91 -1.43
C ARG A 105 9.39 4.42 -1.17
N MET A 106 9.07 4.89 0.04
CA MET A 106 9.12 6.32 0.39
C MET A 106 10.49 7.00 0.15
N ARG A 107 11.59 6.23 0.13
CA ARG A 107 12.91 6.73 -0.30
C ARG A 107 12.95 7.30 -1.73
N ASN A 108 11.97 6.94 -2.57
CA ASN A 108 11.83 7.42 -3.93
C ASN A 108 10.89 8.64 -4.03
N ALA A 109 10.28 9.09 -2.91
CA ALA A 109 9.44 10.29 -2.89
C ALA A 109 10.30 11.52 -3.15
N ARG A 110 9.85 12.37 -4.09
CA ARG A 110 10.47 13.67 -4.35
C ARG A 110 10.01 14.69 -3.29
N GLN A 111 10.89 15.63 -2.95
CA GLN A 111 10.55 16.76 -2.08
C GLN A 111 9.71 17.78 -2.83
#